data_AF-A0A348P1J8-F1
#
_entry.id   AF-A0A348P1J8-F1
#
_cell.length_a   1.000
_cell.length_b   1.000
_cell.length_c   1.000
_cell.angle_alpha   90.00
_cell.angle_beta   90.00
_cell.angle_gamma   90.00
#
_symmetry.space_group_name_H-M   'P 1'
#
loop_
_entity.id
_entity.type
_entity.pdbx_description
1 polymer ?
#
loop_
_entity_poly.entity_id
_entity_poly.type
_entity_poly.pdbx_seq_one_letter_code
_entity_poly.pdbx_strand_id
1 'polypeptide(L)' 'MKHDRILILDFGSQYNQLIARRIRENNVYCELRPFFTPIEEIKKFNPKGIIFSGGP' A
#
# COMPACT_ATOMS: atom_id res chain seq x y z
N MET A 1 8.42 -10.78 16.07
CA MET A 1 8.58 -9.38 15.61
C MET A 1 7.55 -9.11 14.53
N LYS A 2 6.73 -8.06 14.65
CA LYS A 2 5.81 -7.66 13.56
C LYS A 2 6.66 -6.96 12.50
N HIS A 3 6.69 -7.50 11.28
CA HIS A 3 7.30 -6.81 10.14
C HIS A 3 6.49 -5.55 9.83
N ASP A 4 7.18 -4.45 9.57
CA ASP A 4 6.56 -3.21 9.11
C ASP A 4 5.92 -3.46 7.73
N ARG A 5 4.67 -3.01 7.56
CA ARG A 5 3.91 -3.18 6.32
C ARG A 5 3.34 -1.86 5.87
N ILE A 6 3.45 -1.58 4.58
CA ILE A 6 2.83 -0.42 3.93
C ILE A 6 1.67 -0.89 3.07
N LEU A 7 0.53 -0.21 3.19
CA LEU A 7 -0.60 -0.41 2.29
C LEU A 7 -0.58 0.69 1.23
N ILE A 8 -0.70 0.34 -0.04
CA ILE A 8 -0.87 1.29 -1.14
C ILE A 8 -2.32 1.17 -1.62
N LEU A 9 -3.08 2.26 -1.55
CA LEU A 9 -4.45 2.36 -2.03
C LEU A 9 -4.46 3.05 -3.39
N ASP A 10 -4.90 2.31 -4.40
CA ASP A 10 -4.85 2.72 -5.81
C ASP A 10 -6.15 3.38 -6.29
N PHE A 11 -6.02 4.61 -6.79
CA PHE A 11 -7.04 5.44 -7.43
C PHE A 11 -6.89 5.50 -8.96
N GLY A 12 -6.05 4.65 -9.57
CA GLY A 12 -5.79 4.60 -11.01
C GLY A 12 -4.41 5.12 -11.42
N SER A 13 -3.39 5.02 -10.55
CA SER A 13 -2.05 5.53 -10.87
C SER A 13 -1.31 4.69 -11.92
N GLN A 14 -0.60 5.36 -12.83
CA GLN A 14 0.41 4.70 -13.66
C GLN A 14 1.68 4.30 -12.85
N TYR A 15 1.86 4.84 -11.64
CA TYR A 15 3.11 4.73 -10.88
C TYR A 15 3.07 3.73 -9.72
N ASN A 16 1.97 3.00 -9.52
CA ASN A 16 1.80 2.04 -8.42
C ASN A 16 2.96 1.04 -8.28
N GLN A 17 3.44 0.52 -9.41
CA GLN A 17 4.53 -0.46 -9.41
C GLN A 17 5.87 0.17 -8.99
N LEU A 18 6.12 1.44 -9.32
CA LEU A 18 7.33 2.16 -8.90
C LEU A 18 7.34 2.43 -7.40
N ILE A 19 6.19 2.81 -6.85
CA ILE A 19 6.02 3.01 -5.40
C ILE A 19 6.28 1.69 -4.66
N ALA A 20 5.65 0.59 -5.11
CA ALA A 20 5.84 -0.72 -4.53
C ALA A 20 7.31 -1.18 -4.62
N ARG A 21 7.98 -0.94 -5.76
CA ARG A 21 9.41 -1.21 -5.93
C ARG A 21 10.25 -0.43 -4.92
N ARG A 22 10.01 0.86 -4.76
CA ARG A 22 10.76 1.73 -3.84
C ARG A 22 10.61 1.29 -2.38
N ILE A 23 9.44 0.83 -1.97
CA ILE A 23 9.23 0.30 -0.62
C ILE A 23 9.99 -1.00 -0.42
N ARG A 24 9.96 -1.90 -1.41
CA ARG A 24 10.71 -3.18 -1.35
C ARG A 24 12.22 -2.98 -1.34
N GLU A 25 12.74 -1.97 -2.03
CA GLU A 25 14.15 -1.55 -1.97
C GLU A 25 14.59 -1.17 -0.55
N ASN A 26 13.66 -0.75 0.30
CA ASN A 26 13.90 -0.46 1.72
C ASN A 26 13.67 -1.68 2.64
N ASN A 27 13.55 -2.89 2.08
CA ASN A 27 13.25 -4.14 2.81
C ASN A 27 11.94 -4.11 3.62
N VAL A 28 10.97 -3.31 3.18
CA VAL A 28 9.64 -3.23 3.82
C VAL A 28 8.61 -3.96 2.94
N TYR A 29 7.73 -4.73 3.58
CA TYR A 29 6.64 -5.41 2.88
C TYR A 29 5.57 -4.39 2.48
N CYS A 30 5.03 -4.50 1.26
CA CYS A 30 3.91 -3.69 0.82
C CYS A 30 2.88 -4.49 0.03
N GLU A 31 1.62 -4.07 0.15
CA GLU A 31 0.49 -4.61 -0.59
C GLU A 31 -0.23 -3.49 -1.35
N LEU A 32 -0.62 -3.75 -2.59
CA LEU A 32 -1.39 -2.81 -3.41
C LEU A 32 -2.85 -3.25 -3.37
N ARG A 33 -3.78 -2.33 -3.08
CA ARG A 33 -5.22 -2.61 -3.06
C ARG A 33 -6.02 -1.47 -3.70
N PRO A 34 -7.23 -1.72 -4.23
CA PRO A 34 -8.09 -0.66 -4.76
C PRO A 34 -8.52 0.34 -3.69
N PHE A 35 -8.77 1.61 -4.07
CA PHE A 35 -9.19 2.65 -3.12
C PHE A 35 -10.49 2.32 -2.35
N PHE A 36 -11.36 1.51 -2.93
CA PHE A 36 -12.63 1.08 -2.33
C PHE A 36 -12.49 -0.14 -1.39
N THR A 37 -11.26 -0.53 -1.03
CA THR A 37 -11.01 -1.61 -0.07
C THR A 37 -11.74 -1.35 1.25
N PRO A 38 -12.53 -2.30 1.76
CA PRO A 38 -13.25 -2.13 3.03
C PRO A 38 -12.33 -1.81 4.20
N ILE A 39 -12.78 -0.92 5.09
CA ILE A 39 -11.98 -0.47 6.24
C ILE A 39 -11.63 -1.63 7.17
N GLU A 40 -12.47 -2.66 7.26
CA GLU A 40 -12.23 -3.88 8.04
C GLU A 40 -11.01 -4.63 7.52
N GLU A 41 -10.83 -4.70 6.20
CA GLU A 41 -9.68 -5.36 5.60
C GLU A 41 -8.39 -4.56 5.80
N ILE A 42 -8.47 -3.22 5.74
CA ILE A 42 -7.35 -2.32 6.05
C ILE A 42 -6.93 -2.49 7.51
N LYS A 43 -7.89 -2.55 8.44
CA LYS A 43 -7.63 -2.79 9.87
C LYS A 43 -7.02 -4.17 10.11
N LYS A 44 -7.52 -5.22 9.45
CA LYS A 44 -6.95 -6.58 9.52
C LYS A 44 -5.52 -6.63 8.98
N PHE A 45 -5.23 -5.87 7.93
CA PHE A 45 -3.88 -5.76 7.37
C PHE A 45 -2.89 -5.11 8.36
N ASN A 46 -3.38 -4.24 9.25
CA ASN A 46 -2.61 -3.54 10.27
C ASN A 46 -1.34 -2.86 9.69
N PRO A 47 -1.50 -1.98 8.68
CA PRO A 47 -0.37 -1.27 8.09
C PRO A 47 0.24 -0.30 9.09
N LYS A 48 1.56 -0.09 9.00
CA LYS A 48 2.26 0.99 9.70
C LYS A 48 2.12 2.33 8.98
N GLY A 49 1.87 2.29 7.68
CA GLY A 49 1.63 3.47 6.85
C GLY A 49 0.76 3.12 5.64
N ILE A 50 0.04 4.13 5.16
CA ILE A 50 -0.84 4.03 3.99
C ILE A 50 -0.40 5.08 2.98
N ILE A 51 -0.24 4.68 1.73
CA ILE A 51 0.03 5.56 0.60
C ILE A 51 -1.22 5.56 -0.28
N PHE A 52 -1.80 6.73 -0.50
CA PHE A 52 -2.82 6.91 -1.52
C PHE A 52 -2.11 7.23 -2.84
N SER A 53 -2.27 6.37 -3.84
CA SER A 53 -1.62 6.51 -5.14
C SER A 53 -2.66 6.61 -6.23
N GLY A 54 -2.49 7.58 -7.13
CA GLY A 54 -3.37 7.75 -8.27
C GLY A 54 -4.29 8.96 -8.14
N GLY A 55 -4.95 9.23 -9.25
CA GLY A 55 -5.64 10.46 -9.59
C GLY A 55 -5.62 10.60 -11.11
N PRO A 56 -6.65 11.20 -11.72
CA PRO A 56 -6.66 11.50 -13.15
C PRO A 56 -5.51 12.44 -13.55
#